data_AF-A0A4Q5XGH9-F1
#
_entry.id   AF-A0A4Q5XGH9-F1
#
_cell.length_a   1.000
_cell.length_b   1.000
_cell.length_c   1.000
_cell.angle_alpha   90.00
_cell.angle_beta   90.00
_cell.angle_gamma   90.00
#
_symmetry.space_group_name_H-M   'P 1'
#
loop_
_entity.id
_entity.type
_entity.pdbx_description
1 polymer ?
#
loop_
_entity_poly.entity_id
_entity_poly.type
_entity_poly.pdbx_seq_one_letter_code
_entity_poly.pdbx_strand_id
1 'polypeptide(L)'
;MLQPSVATAASSRALGSYLPSVLVSGALAGYVARFGLPRSILTPLLGSTWDSLSRAARDLALGASLALLVLVLDAVFVRALLPPESVAGHYLLPKTLTERAAWFPFAVAAGVGEELVYRGYLQAQLSVLAGSRALGVVLQALLFGIAHGEHGGAVVARFALYGLLFGALALRRRSLIPGALAHVALDVYAGLAT
;
A
#
# COMPACT_ATOMS: atom_id res chain seq x y z
N MET A 1 -28.24 1.83 17.43
CA MET A 1 -27.98 0.43 17.80
C MET A 1 -28.33 -0.43 16.59
N LEU A 2 -27.35 -0.97 15.86
CA LEU A 2 -27.62 -1.87 14.73
C LEU A 2 -28.20 -3.19 15.25
N GLN A 3 -29.19 -3.76 14.57
CA GLN A 3 -29.73 -5.06 14.96
C GLN A 3 -28.63 -6.14 14.92
N PRO A 4 -28.61 -7.09 15.87
CA PRO A 4 -27.53 -8.07 16.03
C PRO A 4 -27.30 -8.96 14.79
N SER A 5 -28.32 -9.19 13.96
CA SER A 5 -28.24 -9.92 12.68
C SER A 5 -27.48 -9.13 11.59
N VAL A 6 -27.59 -7.81 11.59
CA VAL A 6 -26.90 -6.93 10.64
C VAL A 6 -25.41 -6.82 10.99
N ALA A 7 -25.08 -6.79 12.28
CA ALA A 7 -23.71 -6.73 12.77
C ALA A 7 -22.93 -8.02 12.43
N THR A 8 -23.53 -9.19 12.63
CA THR A 8 -22.93 -10.49 12.29
C THR A 8 -22.74 -10.67 10.79
N ALA A 9 -23.71 -10.25 9.97
CA ALA A 9 -23.59 -10.28 8.51
C ALA A 9 -22.57 -9.27 7.94
N ALA A 10 -22.30 -8.16 8.63
CA ALA A 10 -21.24 -7.25 8.25
C ALA A 10 -19.86 -7.85 8.57
N SER A 11 -19.74 -8.52 9.72
CA SER A 11 -18.50 -9.14 10.16
C SER A 11 -18.05 -10.29 9.27
N SER A 12 -19.00 -11.15 8.88
CA SER A 12 -18.74 -12.26 7.96
C SER A 12 -18.30 -11.77 6.57
N ARG A 13 -18.81 -10.61 6.12
CA ARG A 13 -18.42 -10.00 4.84
C ARG A 13 -17.00 -9.43 4.88
N ALA A 14 -16.61 -8.75 5.97
CA ALA A 14 -15.25 -8.24 6.13
C ALA A 14 -14.23 -9.40 6.12
N LEU A 15 -14.43 -10.41 6.98
CA LEU A 15 -13.58 -11.61 7.01
C LEU A 15 -13.55 -12.36 5.67
N GLY A 16 -14.71 -12.43 4.99
CA GLY A 16 -14.84 -13.05 3.67
C GLY A 16 -14.05 -12.33 2.57
N SER A 17 -13.74 -11.04 2.74
CA SER A 17 -12.95 -10.26 1.77
C SER A 17 -11.44 -10.34 1.99
N TYR A 18 -10.97 -10.47 3.23
CA TYR A 18 -9.53 -10.41 3.53
C TYR A 18 -8.76 -11.59 2.94
N LEU A 19 -9.29 -12.80 3.05
CA LEU A 19 -8.62 -14.01 2.56
C LEU A 19 -8.45 -13.97 1.01
N PRO A 20 -9.49 -13.71 0.21
CA PRO A 20 -9.31 -13.51 -1.23
C PRO A 20 -8.28 -12.44 -1.57
N SER A 21 -8.29 -11.30 -0.87
CA SER A 21 -7.32 -10.23 -1.13
C SER A 21 -5.88 -10.63 -0.80
N VAL A 22 -5.65 -11.33 0.32
CA VAL A 22 -4.34 -11.91 0.64
C VAL A 22 -3.88 -12.86 -0.46
N LEU A 23 -4.77 -13.74 -0.93
CA LEU A 23 -4.44 -14.73 -1.96
C LEU A 23 -4.12 -14.06 -3.29
N VAL A 24 -4.92 -13.08 -3.72
CA VAL A 24 -4.72 -12.37 -4.99
C VAL A 24 -3.45 -11.52 -4.93
N SER A 25 -3.26 -10.71 -3.88
CA SER A 25 -2.07 -9.89 -3.72
C SER A 25 -0.81 -10.74 -3.61
N GLY A 26 -0.86 -11.83 -2.84
CA GLY A 26 0.25 -12.78 -2.73
C GLY A 26 0.56 -13.50 -4.05
N ALA A 27 -0.46 -13.94 -4.79
CA ALA A 27 -0.29 -14.60 -6.08
C ALA A 27 0.31 -13.64 -7.12
N LEU A 28 -0.17 -12.39 -7.18
CA LEU A 28 0.34 -11.39 -8.11
C LEU A 28 1.79 -11.00 -7.76
N ALA A 29 2.08 -10.79 -6.47
CA ALA A 29 3.44 -10.56 -5.99
C ALA A 29 4.37 -11.72 -6.33
N GLY A 30 3.92 -12.96 -6.12
CA GLY A 30 4.66 -14.18 -6.48
C GLY A 30 4.90 -14.30 -7.98
N TYR A 31 3.90 -14.00 -8.80
CA TYR A 31 4.02 -13.96 -10.26
C TYR A 31 5.07 -12.93 -10.70
N VAL A 32 4.99 -11.70 -10.19
CA VAL A 32 5.95 -10.63 -10.51
C VAL A 32 7.35 -10.98 -10.04
N ALA A 33 7.51 -11.51 -8.83
CA ALA A 33 8.81 -11.97 -8.32
C ALA A 33 9.41 -13.09 -9.19
N ARG A 34 8.57 -13.98 -9.72
CA ARG A 34 9.02 -15.16 -10.46
C ARG A 34 9.31 -14.90 -11.93
N PHE A 35 8.50 -14.06 -12.57
CA PHE A 35 8.47 -13.86 -14.02
C PHE A 35 8.65 -12.40 -14.46
N GLY A 36 8.26 -11.43 -13.61
CA GLY A 36 8.32 -10.01 -13.94
C GLY A 36 9.68 -9.35 -13.67
N LEU A 37 10.45 -9.86 -12.70
CA LEU A 37 11.72 -9.27 -12.29
C LEU A 37 12.88 -10.27 -12.37
N PRO A 38 14.01 -9.89 -13.00
CA PRO A 38 15.24 -10.67 -12.91
C PRO A 38 15.69 -10.85 -11.46
N ARG A 39 16.17 -12.03 -11.09
CA ARG A 39 16.66 -12.32 -9.71
C ARG A 39 17.75 -11.35 -9.25
N SER A 40 18.61 -10.91 -10.17
CA SER A 40 19.65 -9.91 -9.91
C SER A 40 19.11 -8.54 -9.50
N ILE A 41 17.86 -8.23 -9.83
CA ILE A 41 17.16 -6.99 -9.44
C ILE A 41 16.29 -7.23 -8.21
N LEU A 42 15.58 -8.36 -8.17
CA LEU A 42 14.66 -8.69 -7.07
C LEU A 42 15.37 -8.78 -5.71
N THR A 43 16.50 -9.51 -5.64
CA THR A 43 17.21 -9.74 -4.37
C THR A 43 17.68 -8.42 -3.73
N PRO A 44 18.32 -7.48 -4.46
CA PRO A 44 18.64 -6.17 -3.90
C PRO A 44 17.41 -5.33 -3.53
N LEU A 45 16.32 -5.39 -4.29
CA LEU A 45 15.11 -4.60 -4.05
C LEU A 45 14.37 -5.00 -2.77
N LEU A 46 14.29 -6.30 -2.50
CA LEU A 46 13.67 -6.84 -1.28
C LEU A 46 14.61 -6.80 -0.07
N GLY A 47 15.80 -6.21 -0.25
CA GLY A 47 16.84 -6.12 0.75
C GLY A 47 17.71 -7.36 0.71
N SER A 48 18.78 -7.27 -0.08
CA SER A 48 20.02 -7.97 0.23
C SER A 48 20.50 -7.47 1.59
N THR A 49 19.91 -8.09 2.61
CA THR A 49 20.29 -8.26 4.00
C THR A 49 20.56 -6.94 4.75
N TRP A 50 19.91 -6.76 5.90
CA TRP A 50 20.32 -5.76 6.89
C TRP A 50 21.72 -6.11 7.44
N ASP A 51 22.73 -6.09 6.57
CA ASP A 51 24.14 -6.42 6.82
C ASP A 51 24.78 -5.48 7.85
N SER A 52 24.06 -4.42 8.23
CA SER A 52 24.47 -3.46 9.23
C SER A 52 23.25 -2.84 9.89
N LEU A 53 23.35 -2.61 11.20
CA LEU A 53 22.33 -1.93 12.00
C LEU A 53 22.02 -0.53 11.46
N SER A 54 23.02 0.19 10.92
CA SER A 54 22.83 1.53 10.35
C SER A 54 21.93 1.54 9.12
N ARG A 55 22.00 0.51 8.27
CA ARG A 55 21.09 0.34 7.12
C ARG A 55 19.67 0.03 7.60
N ALA A 56 19.52 -0.91 8.54
CA ALA A 56 18.22 -1.23 9.12
C ALA A 56 17.56 0.01 9.76
N ALA A 57 18.31 0.74 10.58
CA ALA A 57 17.85 1.97 11.22
C ALA A 57 17.47 3.04 10.20
N ARG A 58 18.23 3.19 9.10
CA ARG A 58 17.90 4.13 8.02
C ARG A 58 16.61 3.75 7.31
N ASP A 59 16.40 2.47 7.01
CA ASP A 59 15.19 2.01 6.33
C ASP A 59 13.96 2.16 7.23
N LEU A 60 14.09 1.85 8.52
CA LEU A 60 13.05 2.11 9.53
C LEU A 60 12.73 3.61 9.64
N ALA A 61 13.76 4.47 9.74
CA ALA A 61 13.56 5.91 9.84
C ALA A 61 12.91 6.50 8.59
N LEU A 62 13.31 6.05 7.40
CA LEU A 62 12.71 6.46 6.13
C LEU A 62 11.27 5.98 6.02
N GLY A 63 10.98 4.73 6.40
CA GLY A 63 9.63 4.18 6.41
C GLY A 63 8.72 4.94 7.37
N ALA A 64 9.16 5.16 8.61
CA ALA A 64 8.42 5.95 9.59
C ALA A 64 8.18 7.39 9.13
N SER A 65 9.20 8.03 8.53
CA SER A 65 9.09 9.38 7.99
C SER A 65 8.10 9.46 6.82
N LEU A 66 8.13 8.47 5.93
CA LEU A 66 7.18 8.38 4.81
C LEU A 66 5.76 8.15 5.32
N ALA A 67 5.55 7.24 6.27
CA ALA A 67 4.25 6.99 6.88
C ALA A 67 3.69 8.25 7.55
N LEU A 68 4.51 8.95 8.34
CA LEU A 68 4.11 10.20 8.97
C LEU A 68 3.76 11.28 7.93
N LEU A 69 4.59 11.43 6.90
CA LEU A 69 4.32 12.38 5.81
C LEU A 69 2.99 12.07 5.12
N VAL A 70 2.71 10.80 4.84
CA VAL A 70 1.46 10.37 4.22
C VAL A 70 0.28 10.68 5.13
N LEU A 71 0.35 10.36 6.43
CA LEU A 71 -0.72 10.68 7.39
C LEU A 71 -1.01 12.18 7.47
N VAL A 72 0.03 13.02 7.47
CA VAL A 72 -0.13 14.48 7.51
C VAL A 72 -0.77 15.00 6.24
N LEU A 73 -0.25 14.59 5.07
CA LEU A 73 -0.79 15.01 3.77
C LEU A 73 -2.21 14.50 3.57
N ASP A 74 -2.50 13.29 4.02
CA ASP A 74 -3.83 12.72 3.99
C ASP A 74 -4.81 13.52 4.85
N ALA A 75 -4.45 13.83 6.09
CA ALA A 75 -5.28 14.65 6.97
C ALA A 75 -5.57 16.03 6.36
N VAL A 76 -4.59 16.65 5.70
CA VAL A 76 -4.77 17.92 4.97
C VAL A 76 -5.68 17.73 3.77
N PHE A 77 -5.45 16.71 2.94
CA PHE A 77 -6.22 16.42 1.74
C PHE A 77 -7.70 16.16 2.09
N VAL A 78 -7.96 15.32 3.09
CA VAL A 78 -9.30 15.00 3.56
C VAL A 78 -10.02 16.25 4.04
N ARG A 79 -9.36 17.09 4.86
CA ARG A 79 -9.97 18.34 5.36
C ARG A 79 -10.24 19.37 4.27
N ALA A 80 -9.42 19.39 3.21
CA ALA A 80 -9.49 20.42 2.17
C ALA A 80 -10.38 20.04 0.99
N LEU A 81 -10.45 18.75 0.62
CA LEU A 81 -10.94 18.31 -0.69
C LEU A 81 -12.02 17.22 -0.65
N LEU A 82 -12.20 16.52 0.49
CA LEU A 82 -13.19 15.45 0.60
C LEU A 82 -14.40 15.92 1.42
N PRO A 83 -15.62 15.85 0.87
CA PRO A 83 -16.83 16.00 1.66
C PRO A 83 -16.84 15.00 2.84
N PRO A 84 -17.36 15.35 4.02
CA PRO A 84 -17.40 14.45 5.19
C PRO A 84 -17.97 13.05 4.88
N GLU A 85 -18.95 12.99 3.98
CA GLU A 85 -19.63 11.77 3.52
C GLU A 85 -18.79 10.87 2.61
N SER A 86 -17.74 11.41 1.96
CA SER A 86 -16.87 10.68 1.03
C SER A 86 -15.73 9.92 1.71
N VAL A 87 -15.56 10.12 3.02
CA VAL A 87 -14.60 9.37 3.85
C VAL A 87 -15.09 7.93 4.14
N ALA A 88 -16.30 7.59 3.68
CA ALA A 88 -16.97 6.31 3.91
C ALA A 88 -16.37 5.12 3.12
N GLY A 89 -15.08 4.84 3.31
CA GLY A 89 -14.42 3.57 2.99
C GLY A 89 -14.45 2.56 4.15
N HIS A 90 -15.23 2.83 5.21
CA HIS A 90 -15.21 2.08 6.47
C HIS A 90 -15.91 0.71 6.45
N TYR A 91 -16.34 0.22 5.27
CA TYR A 91 -17.10 -1.03 5.21
C TYR A 91 -16.22 -2.27 5.35
N LEU A 92 -14.94 -2.17 5.02
CA LEU A 92 -13.96 -3.26 5.12
C LEU A 92 -12.98 -3.10 6.27
N LEU A 93 -13.11 -2.06 7.11
CA LEU A 93 -12.24 -1.90 8.26
C LEU A 93 -12.68 -2.82 9.42
N PRO A 94 -11.75 -3.44 10.13
CA PRO A 94 -12.06 -4.40 11.18
C PRO A 94 -12.60 -3.72 12.45
N LYS A 95 -13.74 -4.19 12.96
CA LYS A 95 -14.45 -3.65 14.13
C LYS A 95 -14.30 -4.54 15.36
N THR A 96 -13.99 -5.81 15.17
CA THR A 96 -13.82 -6.81 16.24
C THR A 96 -12.37 -7.26 16.37
N LEU A 97 -12.00 -7.87 17.51
CA LEU A 97 -10.66 -8.43 17.71
C LEU A 97 -10.32 -9.51 16.68
N THR A 98 -11.29 -10.35 16.31
CA THR A 98 -11.12 -11.39 15.29
C THR A 98 -10.85 -10.78 13.91
N GLU A 99 -11.58 -9.74 13.53
CA GLU A 99 -11.33 -9.04 12.27
C GLU A 99 -9.98 -8.32 12.28
N ARG A 100 -9.57 -7.72 13.40
CA ARG A 100 -8.26 -7.06 13.52
C ARG A 100 -7.12 -8.08 13.41
N ALA A 101 -7.29 -9.26 14.00
CA ALA A 101 -6.34 -10.36 13.85
C ALA A 101 -6.24 -10.85 12.40
N ALA A 102 -7.36 -10.91 11.67
CA ALA A 102 -7.38 -11.26 10.25
C ALA A 102 -6.92 -10.12 9.31
N TRP A 103 -7.08 -8.86 9.75
CA TRP A 103 -6.64 -7.67 9.03
C TRP A 103 -5.12 -7.56 8.97
N PHE A 104 -4.42 -7.91 10.05
CA PHE A 104 -2.96 -7.83 10.09
C PHE A 104 -2.25 -8.56 8.93
N PRO A 105 -2.50 -9.87 8.66
CA PRO A 105 -1.90 -10.55 7.52
C PRO A 105 -2.36 -9.97 6.17
N PHE A 106 -3.57 -9.44 6.09
CA PHE A 106 -4.04 -8.70 4.92
C PHE A 106 -3.21 -7.44 4.67
N ALA A 107 -3.02 -6.59 5.68
CA ALA A 107 -2.21 -5.38 5.63
C ALA A 107 -0.75 -5.69 5.23
N VAL A 108 -0.18 -6.78 5.75
CA VAL A 108 1.16 -7.23 5.36
C VAL A 108 1.20 -7.66 3.90
N ALA A 109 0.25 -8.48 3.45
CA ALA A 109 0.21 -8.99 2.09
C ALA A 109 -0.05 -7.88 1.06
N ALA A 110 -0.97 -6.97 1.35
CA ALA A 110 -1.26 -5.80 0.53
C ALA A 110 -0.04 -4.87 0.48
N GLY A 111 0.45 -4.42 1.64
CA GLY A 111 1.56 -3.48 1.71
C GLY A 111 2.84 -3.97 1.02
N VAL A 112 3.21 -5.24 1.20
CA VAL A 112 4.39 -5.82 0.51
C VAL A 112 4.11 -6.11 -0.96
N GLY A 113 2.95 -6.70 -1.26
CA GLY A 113 2.59 -7.11 -2.61
C GLY A 113 2.46 -5.92 -3.55
N GLU A 114 1.79 -4.87 -3.12
CA GLU A 114 1.61 -3.65 -3.91
C GLU A 114 2.93 -2.90 -4.12
N GLU A 115 3.81 -2.83 -3.12
CA GLU A 115 5.13 -2.25 -3.31
C GLU A 115 5.93 -3.00 -4.37
N LEU A 116 5.89 -4.34 -4.35
CA LEU A 116 6.57 -5.15 -5.35
C LEU A 116 5.98 -4.97 -6.75
N VAL A 117 4.65 -4.98 -6.88
CA VAL A 117 3.95 -4.86 -8.16
C VAL A 117 4.09 -3.47 -8.75
N TYR A 118 3.78 -2.42 -7.98
CA TYR A 118 3.75 -1.05 -8.49
C TYR A 118 5.14 -0.42 -8.55
N ARG A 119 5.94 -0.51 -7.46
CA ARG A 119 7.23 0.20 -7.37
C ARG A 119 8.38 -0.65 -7.86
N GLY A 120 8.31 -1.97 -7.66
CA GLY A 120 9.29 -2.91 -8.19
C GLY A 120 9.15 -3.12 -9.69
N TYR A 121 7.98 -3.58 -10.15
CA TYR A 121 7.77 -4.00 -11.54
C TYR A 121 7.23 -2.89 -12.43
N LEU A 122 6.03 -2.39 -12.15
CA LEU A 122 5.31 -1.48 -13.05
C LEU A 122 6.07 -0.17 -13.27
N GLN A 123 6.61 0.42 -12.21
CA GLN A 123 7.48 1.61 -12.29
C GLN A 123 8.68 1.38 -13.21
N ALA A 124 9.33 0.22 -13.14
CA ALA A 124 10.47 -0.11 -13.97
C ALA A 124 10.07 -0.26 -15.45
N GLN A 125 8.98 -0.98 -15.73
CA GLN A 125 8.46 -1.13 -17.09
C GLN A 125 8.06 0.21 -17.70
N LEU A 126 7.31 1.03 -16.97
CA LEU A 126 6.87 2.35 -17.43
C LEU A 126 8.05 3.32 -17.60
N SER A 127 9.09 3.21 -16.77
CA SER A 127 10.32 3.98 -16.95
C SER A 127 11.02 3.67 -18.28
N VAL A 128 11.03 2.40 -18.68
CA VAL A 128 11.61 1.96 -19.96
C VAL A 128 10.73 2.41 -21.11
N LEU A 129 9.42 2.15 -21.05
CA LEU A 129 8.47 2.49 -22.10
C LEU A 129 8.41 4.01 -22.36
N ALA A 130 8.47 4.82 -21.30
CA ALA A 130 8.46 6.27 -21.41
C ALA A 130 9.85 6.89 -21.66
N GLY A 131 10.92 6.09 -21.63
CA GLY A 131 12.29 6.59 -21.71
C GLY A 131 12.70 7.51 -20.55
N SER A 132 11.93 7.53 -19.45
CA SER A 132 12.11 8.46 -18.33
C SER A 132 11.69 7.83 -17.01
N ARG A 133 12.64 7.77 -16.07
CA ARG A 133 12.38 7.27 -14.71
C ARG A 133 11.36 8.13 -13.94
N ALA A 134 11.37 9.44 -14.19
CA ALA A 134 10.40 10.35 -13.58
C ALA A 134 8.99 10.07 -14.10
N LEU A 135 8.84 9.88 -15.42
CA LEU A 135 7.54 9.48 -15.99
C LEU A 135 7.11 8.10 -15.51
N GLY A 136 8.03 7.15 -15.34
CA GLY A 136 7.71 5.85 -14.73
C GLY A 136 7.09 5.98 -13.34
N VAL A 137 7.62 6.87 -12.48
CA VAL A 137 7.05 7.17 -11.16
C VAL A 137 5.67 7.81 -11.26
N VAL A 138 5.46 8.73 -12.20
CA VAL A 138 4.15 9.39 -12.38
C VAL A 138 3.11 8.40 -12.89
N LEU A 139 3.44 7.62 -13.93
CA LEU A 139 2.50 6.71 -14.57
C LEU A 139 2.09 5.57 -13.63
N GLN A 140 3.02 4.97 -12.87
CA GLN A 140 2.65 3.95 -11.87
C GLN A 140 1.76 4.54 -10.77
N ALA A 141 1.99 5.79 -10.38
CA ALA A 141 1.21 6.45 -9.35
C ALA A 141 -0.23 6.70 -9.80
N LEU A 142 -0.42 7.11 -11.06
CA LEU A 142 -1.75 7.28 -11.65
C LEU A 142 -2.51 5.95 -11.67
N LEU A 143 -1.84 4.86 -12.09
CA LEU A 143 -2.46 3.53 -12.11
C LEU A 143 -2.80 3.04 -10.69
N PHE A 144 -1.93 3.31 -9.72
CA PHE A 144 -2.20 3.03 -8.31
C PHE A 144 -3.42 3.80 -7.81
N GLY A 145 -3.53 5.09 -8.13
CA GLY A 145 -4.71 5.89 -7.82
C GLY A 145 -5.99 5.35 -8.45
N ILE A 146 -5.96 4.97 -9.72
CA ILE A 146 -7.11 4.41 -10.45
C ILE A 146 -7.57 3.10 -9.80
N ALA A 147 -6.62 2.22 -9.43
CA ALA A 147 -6.92 0.94 -8.77
C ALA A 147 -7.65 1.10 -7.43
N HIS A 148 -7.51 2.25 -6.77
CA HIS A 148 -8.16 2.57 -5.49
C HIS A 148 -9.36 3.51 -5.64
N GLY A 149 -9.77 3.84 -6.87
CA GLY A 149 -10.75 4.86 -7.18
C GLY A 149 -12.21 4.51 -6.88
N GLU A 150 -12.48 3.54 -6.01
CA GLU A 150 -13.82 2.97 -5.76
C GLU A 150 -14.86 4.03 -5.33
N HIS A 151 -14.38 5.15 -4.79
CA HIS A 151 -15.21 6.25 -4.31
C HIS A 151 -14.99 7.56 -5.10
N GLY A 152 -14.53 7.46 -6.35
CA GLY A 152 -14.47 8.57 -7.30
C GLY A 152 -13.12 9.30 -7.37
N GLY A 153 -13.11 10.40 -8.14
CA GLY A 153 -11.87 11.08 -8.56
C GLY A 153 -11.03 11.66 -7.42
N ALA A 154 -11.64 12.09 -6.32
CA ALA A 154 -10.89 12.57 -5.15
C ALA A 154 -10.09 11.45 -4.49
N VAL A 155 -10.65 10.24 -4.43
CA VAL A 155 -9.94 9.06 -3.92
C VAL A 155 -8.84 8.62 -4.89
N VAL A 156 -9.08 8.68 -6.21
CA VAL A 156 -8.04 8.47 -7.22
C VAL A 156 -6.86 9.42 -7.00
N ALA A 157 -7.13 10.72 -6.82
CA ALA A 157 -6.09 11.72 -6.59
C ALA A 157 -5.31 11.49 -5.28
N ARG A 158 -6.02 11.13 -4.19
CA ARG A 158 -5.43 10.78 -2.90
C ARG A 158 -4.45 9.61 -3.02
N PHE A 159 -4.88 8.49 -3.59
CA PHE A 159 -4.01 7.32 -3.75
C PHE A 159 -2.93 7.56 -4.80
N ALA A 160 -3.17 8.36 -5.85
CA ALA A 160 -2.10 8.77 -6.77
C ALA A 160 -1.00 9.59 -6.06
N LEU A 161 -1.36 10.45 -5.10
CA LEU A 161 -0.37 11.14 -4.26
C LEU A 161 0.48 10.15 -3.45
N TYR A 162 -0.13 9.10 -2.89
CA TYR A 162 0.61 8.04 -2.20
C TYR A 162 1.52 7.31 -3.19
N GLY A 163 0.97 6.94 -4.35
CA GLY A 163 1.67 6.45 -5.54
C GLY A 163 2.99 7.19 -5.79
N LEU A 164 2.92 8.52 -5.89
CA LEU A 164 4.05 9.39 -6.18
C LEU A 164 5.10 9.37 -5.06
N LEU A 165 4.68 9.50 -3.79
CA LEU A 165 5.59 9.56 -2.64
C LEU A 165 6.39 8.24 -2.49
N PHE A 166 5.68 7.12 -2.55
CA PHE A 166 6.29 5.79 -2.46
C PHE A 166 7.18 5.50 -3.68
N GLY A 167 6.71 5.82 -4.89
CA GLY A 167 7.49 5.62 -6.11
C GLY A 167 8.77 6.46 -6.15
N ALA A 168 8.70 7.71 -5.69
CA ALA A 168 9.88 8.58 -5.56
C ALA A 168 10.87 8.04 -4.52
N LEU A 169 10.39 7.53 -3.38
CA LEU A 169 11.25 6.90 -2.38
C LEU A 169 11.93 5.64 -2.96
N ALA A 170 11.17 4.76 -3.61
CA ALA A 170 11.69 3.55 -4.25
C ALA A 170 12.74 3.89 -5.32
N LEU A 171 12.50 4.90 -6.16
CA LEU A 171 13.45 5.36 -7.17
C LEU A 171 14.76 5.87 -6.54
N ARG A 172 14.67 6.65 -5.45
CA ARG A 172 15.83 7.21 -4.76
C ARG A 172 16.61 6.17 -3.97
N ARG A 173 15.92 5.25 -3.31
CA ARG A 173 16.52 4.25 -2.41
C ARG A 173 16.98 3.01 -3.14
N ARG A 174 16.40 2.70 -4.30
CA ARG A 174 16.58 1.43 -5.01
C ARG A 174 16.33 0.23 -4.09
N SER A 175 15.37 0.38 -3.20
CA SER A 175 14.94 -0.61 -2.20
C SER A 175 13.46 -0.39 -1.95
N LEU A 176 12.73 -1.48 -1.79
CA LEU A 176 11.31 -1.47 -1.45
C LEU A 176 11.08 -1.55 0.06
N ILE A 177 12.09 -1.88 0.86
CA ILE A 177 11.92 -2.09 2.32
C ILE A 177 11.31 -0.86 3.01
N PRO A 178 11.85 0.37 2.87
CA PRO A 178 11.26 1.53 3.54
C PRO A 178 9.80 1.78 3.14
N GLY A 179 9.49 1.58 1.85
CA GLY A 179 8.13 1.70 1.32
C GLY A 179 7.21 0.65 1.90
N ALA A 180 7.61 -0.63 1.87
CA ALA A 180 6.82 -1.73 2.43
C ALA A 180 6.56 -1.55 3.94
N LEU A 181 7.57 -1.13 4.71
CA LEU A 181 7.41 -0.81 6.13
C LEU A 181 6.39 0.30 6.35
N ALA A 182 6.48 1.38 5.55
CA ALA A 182 5.53 2.50 5.64
C ALA A 182 4.11 2.06 5.26
N HIS A 183 3.96 1.27 4.18
CA HIS A 183 2.67 0.82 3.67
C HIS A 183 1.96 -0.08 4.69
N VAL A 184 2.67 -1.11 5.17
CA VAL A 184 2.14 -2.02 6.19
C VAL A 184 1.78 -1.26 7.47
N ALA A 185 2.61 -0.28 7.88
CA ALA A 185 2.31 0.53 9.06
C ALA A 185 1.04 1.38 8.88
N LEU A 186 0.83 1.97 7.70
CA LEU A 186 -0.37 2.74 7.39
C LEU A 186 -1.62 1.86 7.36
N ASP A 187 -1.56 0.68 6.74
CA ASP A 187 -2.69 -0.24 6.67
C ASP A 187 -3.04 -0.81 8.05
N VAL A 188 -2.03 -1.19 8.83
CA VAL A 188 -2.24 -1.63 10.22
C VAL A 188 -2.83 -0.49 11.05
N TYR A 189 -2.31 0.74 10.93
CA TYR A 189 -2.87 1.90 11.61
C TYR A 189 -4.34 2.12 11.24
N ALA A 190 -4.67 2.06 9.94
CA ALA A 190 -6.03 2.23 9.45
C ALA A 190 -7.00 1.20 10.06
N GLY A 191 -6.59 -0.07 10.19
CA GLY A 191 -7.43 -1.11 10.80
C GLY A 191 -7.46 -1.10 12.33
N LEU A 192 -6.49 -0.48 13.00
CA LEU A 192 -6.49 -0.40 14.48
C LEU A 192 -7.15 0.88 15.00
N ALA A 193 -7.20 1.94 14.18
CA ALA A 193 -7.77 3.23 14.54
C ALA A 193 -9.32 3.30 14.41
N THR A 194 -9.97 2.20 14.04
CA THR A 194 -11.44 2.04 13.93
C THR A 194 -12.07 1.43 15.17
#